data_AF-A0A957ZUF2-F1
#
_entry.id   AF-A0A957ZUF2-F1
#
_cell.length_a   1.000
_cell.length_b   1.000
_cell.length_c   1.000
_cell.angle_alpha   90.00
_cell.angle_beta   90.00
_cell.angle_gamma   90.00
#
_symmetry.space_group_name_H-M   'P 1'
#
loop_
_entity.id
_entity.type
_entity.pdbx_description
1 polymer ?
#
loop_
_entity_poly.entity_id
_entity_poly.type
_entity_poly.pdbx_seq_one_letter_code
_entity_poly.pdbx_strand_id
1 'polypeptide(L)'
;MLLTRSRFAPLCALFLVVLLLAACGGGSRTDDGAAGAAAGESAQSGRVRGAAPTMPAAQFAAPTSVVDATKVAETAATPDADEPDLELGASAYARLCAECHGDAGEGVVDKGSAVTGLALSEAEVTDLLRTGGGFGNEHIFGPSKISEDGIAGLTAFLATLGE
;
A
#
# COMPACT_ATOMS: atom_id res chain seq x y z
N MET A 1 -24.07 37.42 49.39
CA MET A 1 -22.96 38.25 48.85
C MET A 1 -21.73 37.37 48.83
N LEU A 2 -20.96 37.13 47.76
CA LEU A 2 -20.91 37.64 46.39
C LEU A 2 -20.29 36.52 45.52
N LEU A 3 -20.89 36.30 44.35
CA LEU A 3 -20.44 35.39 43.30
C LEU A 3 -19.03 35.76 42.79
N THR A 4 -18.09 34.81 42.78
CA THR A 4 -16.81 34.89 42.07
C THR A 4 -17.06 34.80 40.56
N ARG A 5 -17.22 35.97 39.94
CA ARG A 5 -17.49 36.14 38.51
C ARG A 5 -16.25 35.75 37.70
N SER A 6 -16.38 34.63 36.98
CA SER A 6 -15.39 34.05 36.05
C SER A 6 -14.94 35.07 35.00
N ARG A 7 -13.66 35.45 35.05
CA ARG A 7 -13.03 36.40 34.10
C ARG A 7 -12.46 35.73 32.85
N PHE A 8 -12.68 34.43 32.67
CA PHE A 8 -12.20 33.66 31.51
C PHE A 8 -13.20 33.58 30.35
N ALA A 9 -14.47 33.91 30.60
CA ALA A 9 -15.52 33.88 29.56
C ALA A 9 -15.35 34.88 28.40
N PRO A 10 -14.86 36.12 28.57
CA PRO A 10 -14.81 37.07 27.44
C PRO A 10 -13.65 36.78 26.48
N LEU A 11 -12.59 36.11 26.92
CA LEU A 11 -11.43 35.76 26.09
C LEU A 11 -11.72 34.60 25.12
N CYS A 12 -12.51 33.61 25.53
CA CYS A 12 -12.93 32.52 24.64
C CYS A 12 -13.91 32.97 23.55
N ALA A 13 -14.78 33.94 23.85
CA ALA A 13 -15.75 34.46 22.88
C ALA A 13 -15.09 35.27 21.75
N LEU A 14 -14.01 36.00 22.03
CA LEU A 14 -13.33 36.82 21.03
C LEU A 14 -12.54 35.98 20.01
N PHE A 15 -11.97 34.85 20.45
CA PHE A 15 -11.21 33.95 19.58
C PHE A 15 -12.10 33.21 18.58
N LEU A 16 -13.34 32.88 18.97
CA LEU A 16 -14.32 32.19 18.13
C LEU A 16 -14.86 33.09 17.01
N VAL A 17 -14.96 34.41 17.24
CA VAL A 17 -15.39 35.38 16.22
C VAL A 17 -14.33 35.60 15.14
N VAL A 18 -13.04 35.56 15.48
CA VAL A 18 -11.94 35.71 14.52
C VAL A 18 -11.86 34.52 13.56
N LEU A 19 -12.12 33.30 14.04
CA LEU A 19 -12.13 32.09 13.21
C LEU A 19 -13.29 32.04 12.21
N LEU A 20 -14.44 32.65 12.52
CA LEU A 20 -15.61 32.69 11.63
C LEU A 20 -15.48 33.70 10.47
N LEU A 21 -14.62 34.72 10.60
CA LEU A 21 -14.42 35.76 9.57
C LEU A 21 -13.43 35.35 8.45
N ALA A 22 -12.66 34.28 8.62
CA ALA A 22 -11.71 33.79 7.61
C ALA A 22 -12.35 32.86 6.56
N ALA A 23 -13.62 32.47 6.72
CA ALA A 23 -14.27 31.46 5.88
C ALA A 23 -15.14 32.01 4.74
N CYS A 24 -15.28 33.34 4.60
CA CYS A 24 -16.10 33.97 3.54
C CYS A 24 -15.36 35.17 2.92
N GLY A 25 -14.35 34.90 2.09
CA GLY A 25 -13.61 35.98 1.41
C GLY A 25 -13.06 35.56 0.04
N GLY A 26 -13.89 35.71 -0.99
CA GLY A 26 -13.39 35.98 -2.35
C GLY A 26 -13.58 34.87 -3.37
N GLY A 27 -14.78 34.78 -3.95
CA GLY A 27 -15.01 34.06 -5.20
C GLY A 27 -14.80 34.93 -6.44
N SER A 28 -14.39 34.25 -7.52
CA SER A 28 -14.79 34.45 -8.94
C SER A 28 -13.99 35.37 -9.87
N ARG A 29 -13.25 34.71 -10.77
CA ARG A 29 -13.31 34.71 -12.25
C ARG A 29 -12.86 35.97 -13.03
N THR A 30 -11.90 35.74 -13.92
CA THR A 30 -11.87 36.34 -15.28
C THR A 30 -11.37 35.31 -16.29
N ASP A 31 -12.23 34.98 -17.25
CA ASP A 31 -11.93 34.36 -18.53
C ASP A 31 -11.30 35.40 -19.46
N ASP A 32 -10.27 35.01 -20.23
CA ASP A 32 -9.78 35.60 -21.49
C ASP A 32 -8.63 34.66 -21.95
N GLY A 33 -8.51 34.08 -23.14
CA GLY A 33 -9.15 34.20 -24.43
C GLY A 33 -8.17 33.58 -25.46
N ALA A 34 -8.66 33.41 -26.68
CA ALA A 34 -7.90 33.21 -27.92
C ALA A 34 -7.32 31.82 -28.24
N ALA A 35 -8.08 31.15 -29.11
CA ALA A 35 -7.57 30.31 -30.18
C ALA A 35 -6.60 31.06 -31.11
N GLY A 36 -5.65 30.34 -31.72
CA GLY A 36 -5.06 30.75 -32.99
C GLY A 36 -3.57 30.49 -33.17
N ALA A 37 -3.27 29.60 -34.13
CA ALA A 37 -2.06 29.54 -34.94
C ALA A 37 -0.78 28.96 -34.29
N ALA A 38 -0.72 27.63 -34.22
CA ALA A 38 0.55 26.91 -34.37
C ALA A 38 0.99 27.00 -35.83
N ALA A 39 1.99 27.82 -36.10
CA ALA A 39 2.72 27.85 -37.35
C ALA A 39 3.75 26.72 -37.36
N GLY A 40 3.59 25.82 -38.33
CA GLY A 40 4.64 25.16 -39.11
C GLY A 40 5.82 24.53 -38.37
N GLU A 41 5.81 23.20 -38.30
CA GLU A 41 7.00 22.46 -38.72
C GLU A 41 6.58 21.13 -39.35
N SER A 42 6.56 21.13 -40.68
CA SER A 42 6.32 19.98 -41.53
C SER A 42 7.53 19.06 -41.47
N ALA A 43 7.70 18.29 -40.39
CA ALA A 43 8.59 17.15 -40.37
C ALA A 43 7.91 16.02 -41.16
N GLN A 44 8.20 16.01 -42.45
CA GLN A 44 7.82 14.97 -43.39
C GLN A 44 8.50 13.67 -42.95
N SER A 45 7.82 12.91 -42.07
CA SER A 45 8.21 11.55 -41.71
C SER A 45 8.10 10.70 -42.96
N GLY A 46 9.24 10.56 -43.64
CA GLY A 46 9.40 9.68 -44.79
C GLY A 46 8.99 8.29 -44.37
N ARG A 47 7.83 7.85 -44.86
CA ARG A 47 7.38 6.47 -44.75
C ARG A 47 8.30 5.62 -45.62
N VAL A 48 9.46 5.26 -45.06
CA VAL A 48 10.33 4.23 -45.63
C VAL A 48 9.45 3.00 -45.73
N ARG A 49 9.27 2.49 -46.96
CA ARG A 49 8.65 1.18 -47.19
C ARG A 49 9.58 0.15 -46.57
N GLY A 50 9.36 -0.16 -45.29
CA GLY A 50 10.13 -1.17 -44.57
C GLY A 50 9.96 -2.50 -45.29
N ALA A 51 11.07 -3.10 -45.70
CA ALA A 51 11.08 -4.49 -46.13
C ALA A 51 10.51 -5.34 -44.97
N ALA A 52 9.47 -6.11 -45.25
CA ALA A 52 8.89 -7.02 -44.26
C ALA A 52 9.96 -8.06 -43.86
N PRO A 53 10.27 -8.22 -42.56
CA PRO A 53 11.22 -9.25 -42.13
C PRO A 53 10.69 -10.64 -42.50
N THR A 54 11.47 -11.40 -43.25
CA THR A 54 11.10 -12.70 -43.84
C THR A 54 11.29 -13.89 -42.88
N MET A 55 11.32 -13.64 -41.57
CA MET A 55 11.53 -14.71 -40.59
C MET A 55 10.27 -15.57 -40.48
N PRO A 56 10.38 -16.91 -40.42
CA PRO A 56 9.24 -17.78 -40.14
C PRO A 56 8.62 -17.43 -38.79
N ALA A 57 7.29 -17.53 -38.69
CA ALA A 57 6.60 -17.37 -37.41
C ALA A 57 7.12 -18.42 -36.41
N ALA A 58 7.59 -17.97 -35.24
CA ALA A 58 7.94 -18.86 -34.15
C ALA A 58 6.69 -19.63 -33.71
N GLN A 59 6.70 -20.96 -33.87
CA GLN A 59 5.68 -21.84 -33.33
C GLN A 59 6.18 -22.37 -32.00
N PHE A 60 5.59 -21.90 -30.90
CA PHE A 60 5.84 -22.46 -29.58
C PHE A 60 4.99 -23.72 -29.43
N ALA A 61 5.65 -24.87 -29.26
CA ALA A 61 4.96 -26.10 -28.88
C ALA A 61 4.29 -25.88 -27.51
N ALA A 62 3.03 -26.30 -27.39
CA ALA A 62 2.28 -26.19 -26.14
C ALA A 62 3.03 -26.90 -25.00
N PRO A 63 2.98 -26.35 -23.76
CA PRO A 63 3.70 -26.91 -22.63
C PRO A 63 3.25 -28.35 -22.37
N THR A 64 4.21 -29.27 -22.24
CA THR A 64 3.94 -30.62 -21.76
C THR A 64 3.63 -30.53 -20.26
N SER A 65 2.39 -30.85 -19.88
CA SER A 65 1.91 -30.78 -18.51
C SER A 65 2.62 -31.82 -17.63
N VAL A 66 3.65 -31.39 -16.91
CA VAL A 66 4.34 -32.19 -15.88
C VAL A 66 3.63 -32.15 -14.51
N VAL A 67 2.47 -31.53 -14.43
CA VAL A 67 1.65 -31.50 -13.21
C VAL A 67 0.43 -32.42 -13.36
N ASP A 68 0.36 -33.42 -12.50
CA ASP A 68 -0.80 -34.28 -12.35
C ASP A 68 -1.92 -33.47 -11.69
N ALA A 69 -2.88 -33.01 -12.51
CA ALA A 69 -3.97 -32.14 -12.09
C ALA A 69 -4.82 -32.75 -10.97
N THR A 70 -4.83 -34.08 -10.85
CA THR A 70 -5.54 -34.84 -9.83
C THR A 70 -4.83 -34.78 -8.47
N LYS A 71 -3.50 -34.77 -8.43
CA LYS A 71 -2.74 -34.63 -7.18
C LYS A 71 -2.87 -33.24 -6.53
N VAL A 72 -3.09 -32.20 -7.33
CA VAL A 72 -3.29 -30.83 -6.82
C VAL A 72 -4.63 -30.66 -6.11
N ALA A 73 -5.61 -31.51 -6.42
CA ALA A 73 -6.95 -31.45 -5.80
C ALA A 73 -6.99 -32.07 -4.39
N GLU A 74 -6.06 -32.97 -4.05
CA GLU A 74 -6.07 -33.68 -2.77
C GLU A 74 -5.41 -32.88 -1.61
N THR A 75 -4.65 -31.83 -1.94
CA THR A 75 -4.07 -30.88 -0.96
C THR A 75 -4.91 -29.61 -0.79
N ALA A 76 -5.96 -29.43 -1.59
CA ALA A 76 -6.88 -28.30 -1.45
C ALA A 76 -7.97 -28.59 -0.39
N ALA A 77 -7.56 -28.88 0.84
CA ALA A 77 -8.41 -28.52 1.96
C ALA A 77 -8.35 -26.99 2.01
N THR A 78 -9.33 -26.32 1.39
CA THR A 78 -9.49 -24.88 1.56
C THR A 78 -9.74 -24.67 3.06
N PRO A 79 -8.82 -24.04 3.82
CA PRO A 79 -9.22 -23.51 5.12
C PRO A 79 -10.47 -22.64 4.92
N ASP A 80 -11.34 -22.59 5.92
CA ASP A 80 -12.46 -21.64 5.90
C ASP A 80 -11.90 -20.28 5.48
N ALA A 81 -12.35 -19.78 4.32
CA ALA A 81 -11.78 -18.58 3.71
C ALA A 81 -11.96 -17.32 4.59
N ASP A 82 -12.70 -17.46 5.68
CA ASP A 82 -12.97 -16.44 6.67
C ASP A 82 -11.96 -16.43 7.83
N GLU A 83 -11.13 -17.47 8.02
CA GLU A 83 -10.14 -17.51 9.11
C GLU A 83 -8.70 -17.40 8.59
N PRO A 84 -7.87 -16.48 9.13
CA PRO A 84 -6.50 -16.28 8.66
C PRO A 84 -5.61 -17.49 8.98
N ASP A 85 -4.80 -17.90 8.00
CA ASP A 85 -3.84 -19.00 8.16
C ASP A 85 -2.62 -18.55 8.97
N LEU A 86 -2.62 -18.89 10.27
CA LEU A 86 -1.52 -18.57 11.19
C LEU A 86 -0.20 -19.23 10.79
N GLU A 87 -0.21 -20.43 10.22
CA GLU A 87 1.01 -21.14 9.83
C GLU A 87 1.65 -20.45 8.61
N LEU A 88 0.83 -20.04 7.66
CA LEU A 88 1.27 -19.21 6.53
C LEU A 88 1.89 -17.90 7.02
N GLY A 89 1.21 -17.21 7.95
CA GLY A 89 1.68 -15.97 8.58
C GLY A 89 3.02 -16.13 9.30
N ALA A 90 3.14 -17.16 10.14
CA ALA A 90 4.39 -17.48 10.84
C ALA A 90 5.53 -17.76 9.86
N SER A 91 5.27 -18.50 8.78
CA SER A 91 6.28 -18.77 7.75
C SER A 91 6.71 -17.48 7.03
N ALA A 92 5.78 -16.58 6.74
CA ALA A 92 6.06 -15.31 6.11
C ALA A 92 6.92 -14.43 7.02
N TYR A 93 6.57 -14.35 8.31
CA TYR A 93 7.33 -13.63 9.32
C TYR A 93 8.77 -14.13 9.43
N ALA A 94 8.95 -15.45 9.61
CA ALA A 94 10.27 -16.07 9.75
C ALA A 94 11.17 -15.83 8.52
N ARG A 95 10.59 -15.80 7.32
CA ARG A 95 11.34 -15.65 6.06
C ARG A 95 11.63 -14.22 5.67
N LEU A 96 10.81 -13.27 6.08
CA LEU A 96 10.85 -11.89 5.56
C LEU A 96 11.13 -10.84 6.64
N CYS A 97 10.76 -11.11 7.89
CA CYS A 97 10.72 -10.11 8.95
C CYS A 97 11.72 -10.38 10.07
N ALA A 98 11.87 -11.66 10.46
CA ALA A 98 12.63 -12.07 11.64
C ALA A 98 14.10 -11.66 11.62
N GLU A 99 14.76 -11.58 10.45
CA GLU A 99 16.16 -11.13 10.35
C GLU A 99 16.37 -9.72 10.93
N CYS A 100 15.38 -8.84 10.79
CA CYS A 100 15.44 -7.46 11.27
C CYS A 100 14.67 -7.26 12.57
N HIS A 101 13.55 -7.95 12.74
CA HIS A 101 12.63 -7.75 13.87
C HIS A 101 12.77 -8.80 14.98
N GLY A 102 13.66 -9.78 14.82
CA GLY A 102 13.86 -10.88 15.78
C GLY A 102 12.87 -12.02 15.57
N ASP A 103 13.22 -13.23 16.01
CA ASP A 103 12.39 -14.42 15.83
C ASP A 103 11.06 -14.32 16.59
N ALA A 104 11.03 -13.60 17.72
CA ALA A 104 9.85 -13.36 18.52
C ALA A 104 9.29 -11.93 18.37
N GLY A 105 9.83 -11.13 17.45
CA GLY A 105 9.42 -9.74 17.27
C GLY A 105 9.97 -8.78 18.32
N GLU A 106 11.01 -9.19 19.06
CA GLU A 106 11.66 -8.42 20.13
C GLU A 106 12.50 -7.23 19.63
N GLY A 107 12.75 -7.17 18.32
CA GLY A 107 13.63 -6.21 17.68
C GLY A 107 15.10 -6.59 17.78
N VAL A 108 15.87 -6.13 16.81
CA VAL A 108 17.32 -6.35 16.76
C VAL A 108 18.02 -4.99 16.68
N VAL A 109 18.95 -4.76 17.61
CA VAL A 109 19.73 -3.52 17.68
C VAL A 109 20.39 -3.25 16.33
N ASP A 110 20.28 -2.01 15.86
CA ASP A 110 20.79 -1.53 14.56
C ASP A 110 20.18 -2.19 13.31
N LYS A 111 19.09 -2.95 13.44
CA LYS A 111 18.41 -3.64 12.33
C LYS A 111 16.93 -3.30 12.23
N GLY A 112 16.18 -3.49 13.30
CA GLY A 112 14.74 -3.29 13.30
C GLY A 112 14.16 -3.21 14.70
N SER A 113 13.15 -2.38 14.87
CA SER A 113 12.44 -2.21 16.14
C SER A 113 11.62 -3.46 16.49
N ALA A 114 11.23 -3.59 17.75
CA ALA A 114 10.26 -4.60 18.16
C ALA A 114 8.92 -4.39 17.42
N VAL A 115 8.27 -5.51 17.09
CA VAL A 115 6.93 -5.57 16.45
C VAL A 115 5.90 -6.30 17.29
N THR A 116 6.31 -6.82 18.46
CA THR A 116 5.41 -7.36 19.48
C THR A 116 4.43 -6.29 19.97
N GLY A 117 3.18 -6.69 20.22
CA GLY A 117 2.15 -5.80 20.77
C GLY A 117 1.65 -4.71 19.82
N LEU A 118 1.96 -4.81 18.52
CA LEU A 118 1.36 -3.96 17.50
C LEU A 118 -0.08 -4.41 17.23
N ALA A 119 -1.05 -3.56 17.58
CA ALA A 119 -2.45 -3.76 17.22
C ALA A 119 -2.76 -3.02 15.91
N LEU A 120 -2.28 -3.56 14.80
CA LEU A 120 -2.59 -3.05 13.45
C LEU A 120 -3.69 -3.89 12.81
N SER A 121 -4.61 -3.24 12.13
CA SER A 121 -5.54 -3.92 11.24
C SER A 121 -4.83 -4.45 10.00
N GLU A 122 -5.41 -5.47 9.35
CA GLU A 122 -4.86 -6.03 8.12
C GLU A 122 -4.69 -4.97 7.02
N ALA A 123 -5.61 -3.99 6.95
CA ALA A 123 -5.52 -2.88 6.01
C ALA A 123 -4.28 -2.00 6.28
N GLU A 124 -3.95 -1.76 7.55
CA GLU A 124 -2.75 -0.99 7.93
C GLU A 124 -1.46 -1.79 7.67
N VAL A 125 -1.46 -3.09 7.94
CA VAL A 125 -0.34 -3.98 7.60
C VAL A 125 -0.15 -4.03 6.09
N THR A 126 -1.23 -4.12 5.33
CA THR A 126 -1.21 -4.10 3.86
C THR A 126 -0.66 -2.78 3.35
N ASP A 127 -1.16 -1.66 3.84
CA ASP A 127 -0.68 -0.34 3.43
C ASP A 127 0.82 -0.18 3.73
N LEU A 128 1.25 -0.57 4.94
CA LEU A 128 2.65 -0.57 5.34
C LEU A 128 3.50 -1.43 4.38
N LEU A 129 3.09 -2.66 4.10
CA LEU A 129 3.86 -3.57 3.26
C LEU A 129 3.83 -3.19 1.77
N ARG A 130 2.84 -2.42 1.32
CA ARG A 130 2.72 -2.05 -0.10
C ARG A 130 3.32 -0.69 -0.41
N THR A 131 3.35 0.21 0.55
CA THR A 131 3.83 1.59 0.37
C THR A 131 5.12 1.87 1.15
N GLY A 132 5.45 1.01 2.13
CA GLY A 132 6.51 1.26 3.12
C GLY A 132 6.06 2.17 4.26
N GLY A 133 4.84 2.73 4.19
CA GLY A 133 4.26 3.71 5.11
C GLY A 133 5.11 4.98 5.22
N GLY A 134 6.16 4.91 6.03
CA GLY A 134 7.20 5.93 6.18
C GLY A 134 8.56 5.36 6.63
N PHE A 135 8.73 4.04 6.60
CA PHE A 135 9.90 3.34 7.14
C PHE A 135 10.96 3.00 6.07
N GLY A 136 10.76 3.47 4.84
CA GLY A 136 11.67 3.21 3.72
C GLY A 136 11.24 2.05 2.84
N ASN A 137 12.05 1.79 1.80
CA ASN A 137 11.75 0.78 0.78
C ASN A 137 11.94 -0.65 1.30
N GLU A 138 12.62 -0.82 2.43
CA GLU A 138 12.85 -2.07 3.13
C GLU A 138 11.53 -2.72 3.56
N HIS A 139 10.49 -1.92 3.75
CA HIS A 139 9.15 -2.38 4.13
C HIS A 139 8.21 -2.56 2.92
N ILE A 140 8.70 -2.45 1.68
CA ILE A 140 7.88 -2.63 0.48
C ILE A 140 8.01 -4.06 -0.05
N PHE A 141 6.94 -4.83 0.11
CA PHE A 141 6.77 -6.19 -0.39
C PHE A 141 5.64 -6.24 -1.41
N GLY A 142 5.99 -6.51 -2.67
CA GLY A 142 5.00 -6.72 -3.72
C GLY A 142 4.18 -7.99 -3.51
N PRO A 143 3.03 -8.13 -4.21
CA PRO A 143 2.12 -9.28 -4.06
C PRO A 143 2.76 -10.63 -4.42
N SER A 144 3.85 -10.62 -5.19
CA SER A 144 4.63 -11.83 -5.50
C SER A 144 5.56 -12.27 -4.36
N LYS A 145 5.83 -11.41 -3.38
CA LYS A 145 6.66 -11.72 -2.20
C LYS A 145 5.80 -12.17 -1.03
N ILE A 146 4.66 -11.52 -0.84
CA ILE A 146 3.64 -11.88 0.15
C ILE A 146 2.26 -11.64 -0.46
N SER A 147 1.44 -12.70 -0.52
CA SER A 147 0.07 -12.64 -1.04
C SER A 147 -0.87 -11.95 -0.04
N GLU A 148 -2.08 -11.60 -0.46
CA GLU A 148 -3.11 -11.06 0.45
C GLU A 148 -3.40 -12.04 1.61
N ASP A 149 -3.63 -13.32 1.32
CA ASP A 149 -3.81 -14.36 2.35
C ASP A 149 -2.60 -14.46 3.29
N GLY A 150 -1.39 -14.24 2.76
CA GLY A 150 -0.17 -14.20 3.55
C GLY A 150 -0.10 -12.98 4.47
N ILE A 151 -0.66 -11.83 4.06
CA ILE A 151 -0.77 -10.63 4.91
C ILE A 151 -1.84 -10.83 5.98
N ALA A 152 -2.98 -11.45 5.67
CA ALA A 152 -4.01 -11.80 6.64
C ALA A 152 -3.44 -12.74 7.71
N GLY A 153 -2.77 -13.83 7.29
CA GLY A 153 -2.07 -14.75 8.18
C GLY A 153 -0.98 -14.06 9.00
N LEU A 154 -0.16 -13.20 8.38
CA LEU A 154 0.89 -12.44 9.07
C LEU A 154 0.30 -11.52 10.15
N THR A 155 -0.78 -10.80 9.84
CA THR A 155 -1.46 -9.90 10.79
C THR A 155 -1.97 -10.69 12.00
N ALA A 156 -2.59 -11.84 11.76
CA ALA A 156 -3.03 -12.73 12.83
C ALA A 156 -1.86 -13.28 13.65
N PHE A 157 -0.74 -13.66 13.01
CA PHE A 157 0.45 -14.12 13.71
C PHE A 157 1.09 -13.01 14.56
N LEU A 158 1.21 -11.78 14.04
CA LEU A 158 1.75 -10.64 14.78
C LEU A 158 0.95 -10.34 16.04
N ALA A 159 -0.38 -10.56 16.02
CA ALA A 159 -1.23 -10.40 17.19
C ALA A 159 -0.90 -11.41 18.31
N THR A 160 -0.29 -12.55 17.97
CA THR A 160 0.18 -13.56 18.94
C THR A 160 1.56 -13.25 19.53
N LEU A 161 2.30 -12.31 18.93
CA LEU A 161 3.66 -11.99 19.38
C LEU A 161 3.63 -11.07 20.62
N GLY A 162 4.19 -11.57 21.71
CA GLY A 162 4.35 -10.81 22.97
C GLY A 162 3.17 -10.93 23.93
N GLU A 163 2.24 -11.86 23.68
CA GLU A 163 1.33 -12.40 24.70
C GLU A 163 2.07 -13.28 25.73
#